data_AF-A0A820TPV0-F1
#
_entry.id   AF-A0A820TPV0-F1
#
_cell.length_a   1.000
_cell.length_b   1.000
_cell.length_c   1.000
_cell.angle_alpha   90.00
_cell.angle_beta   90.00
_cell.angle_gamma   90.00
#
_symmetry.space_group_name_H-M   'P 1'
#
loop_
_entity.id
_entity.type
_entity.pdbx_description
1 polymer ?
#
loop_
_entity_poly.entity_id
_entity_poly.type
_entity_poly.pdbx_seq_one_letter_code
_entity_poly.pdbx_strand_id
1 'polypeptide(L)'
;ANKPPTKFLTYNNQIPGPTIIAHSGHESIIRFNNKMGSLLPKTFSPCTGNRTGRPFSVHLHGSASLPVYDGWAEDETCYGETKEYVYPNNRPAYCWYHDHALHLTANNAYLGLAGLYLISSKIKDGGCGEPWNLEDIEE
;
A
#
# COMPACT_ATOMS: atom_id res chain seq x y z
N ALA A 1 34.07 -12.62 3.89
CA ALA A 1 32.73 -12.02 4.07
C ALA A 1 31.70 -13.12 3.88
N ASN A 2 31.06 -13.59 4.96
CA ASN A 2 30.04 -14.65 4.91
C ASN A 2 29.07 -14.46 6.09
N LYS A 3 28.32 -13.35 6.05
CA LYS A 3 27.27 -13.07 7.05
C LYS A 3 25.94 -13.63 6.56
N PRO A 4 25.05 -14.08 7.47
CA PRO A 4 23.73 -14.56 7.09
C PRO A 4 22.90 -13.44 6.42
N PRO A 5 21.95 -13.79 5.54
CA PRO A 5 21.06 -12.83 4.91
C PRO A 5 20.14 -12.16 5.94
N THR A 6 19.81 -10.89 5.71
CA THR A 6 18.85 -10.13 6.52
C THR A 6 17.42 -10.56 6.17
N LYS A 7 16.59 -10.75 7.19
CA LYS A 7 15.16 -11.08 7.03
C LYS A 7 14.34 -9.80 6.96
N PHE A 8 13.42 -9.74 5.99
CA PHE A 8 12.49 -8.63 5.80
C PHE A 8 11.05 -9.16 5.66
N LEU A 9 10.09 -8.27 5.97
CA LEU A 9 8.71 -8.37 5.55
C LEU A 9 8.58 -7.66 4.20
N THR A 10 7.85 -8.24 3.26
CA THR A 10 7.85 -7.74 1.88
C THR A 10 6.47 -7.80 1.26
N TYR A 11 6.21 -6.83 0.38
CA TYR A 11 5.16 -6.96 -0.63
C TYR A 11 5.75 -7.71 -1.82
N ASN A 12 5.11 -8.80 -2.24
CA ASN A 12 5.53 -9.64 -3.39
C ASN A 12 7.03 -10.03 -3.41
N ASN A 13 7.60 -10.37 -2.24
CA ASN A 13 9.00 -10.78 -2.10
C ASN A 13 10.03 -9.72 -2.57
N GLN A 14 9.68 -8.43 -2.54
CA GLN A 14 10.55 -7.32 -2.94
C GLN A 14 10.74 -6.31 -1.79
N ILE A 15 11.93 -5.71 -1.74
CA ILE A 15 12.23 -4.55 -0.88
C ILE A 15 13.00 -3.48 -1.70
N PRO A 16 12.46 -2.27 -1.89
CA PRO A 16 11.09 -1.86 -1.57
C PRO A 16 10.03 -2.73 -2.26
N GLY A 17 8.77 -2.66 -1.79
CA GLY A 17 7.65 -3.29 -2.49
C GLY A 17 7.55 -2.81 -3.95
N PRO A 18 6.87 -3.57 -4.83
CA PRO A 18 6.75 -3.22 -6.24
C PRO A 18 6.21 -1.80 -6.44
N THR A 19 6.79 -1.06 -7.38
CA THR A 19 6.21 0.21 -7.80
C THR A 19 4.91 -0.04 -8.55
N ILE A 20 3.81 0.47 -8.03
CA ILE A 20 2.50 0.45 -8.69
C ILE A 20 2.38 1.71 -9.53
N ILE A 21 1.98 1.59 -10.79
CA ILE A 21 1.74 2.72 -11.68
C ILE A 21 0.25 2.71 -12.04
N ALA A 22 -0.44 3.80 -11.73
CA ALA A 22 -1.83 4.04 -12.06
C ALA A 22 -1.96 5.29 -12.95
N HIS A 23 -3.14 5.47 -13.54
CA HIS A 23 -3.48 6.65 -14.31
C HIS A 23 -4.48 7.50 -13.54
N SER A 24 -4.32 8.81 -13.63
CA SER A 24 -5.32 9.73 -13.08
C SER A 24 -6.71 9.45 -13.69
N GLY A 25 -7.74 9.47 -12.86
CA GLY A 25 -9.14 9.21 -13.25
C GLY A 25 -9.52 7.74 -13.39
N HIS A 26 -8.60 6.80 -13.12
CA HIS A 26 -8.90 5.35 -13.12
C HIS A 26 -8.89 4.80 -11.72
N GLU A 27 -10.05 4.38 -11.22
CA GLU A 27 -10.13 3.66 -9.96
C GLU A 27 -9.32 2.35 -10.03
N SER A 28 -8.64 2.03 -8.94
CA SER A 28 -7.89 0.78 -8.80
C SER A 28 -8.31 0.02 -7.55
N ILE A 29 -8.49 -1.28 -7.70
CA ILE A 29 -8.71 -2.20 -6.56
C ILE A 29 -7.43 -3.00 -6.36
N ILE A 30 -6.79 -2.83 -5.20
CA ILE A 30 -5.58 -3.56 -4.83
C ILE A 30 -5.90 -4.52 -3.69
N ARG A 31 -5.56 -5.80 -3.88
CA ARG A 31 -5.72 -6.85 -2.86
C ARG A 31 -4.43 -7.05 -2.11
N PHE A 32 -4.45 -6.76 -0.81
CA PHE A 32 -3.35 -7.08 0.08
C PHE A 32 -3.68 -8.36 0.86
N ASN A 33 -2.90 -9.41 0.59
CA ASN A 33 -3.09 -10.73 1.18
C ASN A 33 -2.01 -10.96 2.25
N ASN A 34 -2.41 -11.18 3.51
CA ASN A 34 -1.45 -11.47 4.55
C ASN A 34 -1.03 -12.94 4.54
N LYS A 35 0.12 -13.19 3.91
CA LYS A 35 0.78 -14.51 3.89
C LYS A 35 2.02 -14.55 4.79
N MET A 36 2.20 -13.55 5.65
CA MET A 36 3.35 -13.46 6.54
C MET A 36 3.17 -14.45 7.69
N GLY A 37 3.86 -15.58 7.63
CA GLY A 37 3.94 -16.53 8.74
C GLY A 37 4.70 -15.95 9.94
N SER A 38 5.03 -16.80 10.92
CA SER A 38 5.74 -16.39 12.15
C SER A 38 7.25 -16.14 11.92
N LEU A 39 7.59 -15.25 10.99
CA LEU A 39 8.99 -14.90 10.69
C LEU A 39 9.68 -14.17 11.86
N LEU A 40 8.90 -13.58 12.76
CA LEU A 40 9.34 -12.81 13.92
C LEU A 40 8.82 -13.44 15.22
N PRO A 41 9.41 -13.12 16.38
CA PRO A 41 8.94 -13.63 17.67
C PRO A 41 7.45 -13.40 17.89
N LYS A 42 6.78 -14.32 18.61
CA LYS A 42 5.33 -14.27 18.90
C LYS A 42 4.87 -12.97 19.57
N THR A 43 5.77 -12.23 20.23
CA THR A 43 5.51 -10.90 20.79
C THR A 43 5.04 -9.88 19.76
N PHE A 44 5.19 -10.16 18.47
CA PHE A 44 4.74 -9.30 17.36
C PHE A 44 3.54 -9.86 16.58
N SER A 45 2.77 -10.77 17.19
CA SER A 45 1.54 -11.34 16.61
C SER A 45 0.30 -10.95 17.44
N PRO A 46 -0.07 -9.66 17.50
CA PRO A 46 -1.14 -9.16 18.38
C PRO A 46 -2.56 -9.44 17.92
N CYS A 47 -2.77 -10.08 16.76
CA CYS A 47 -4.11 -10.45 16.30
C CYS A 47 -4.87 -11.20 17.41
N THR A 48 -6.08 -10.74 17.71
CA THR A 48 -6.89 -11.20 18.85
C THR A 48 -8.07 -12.08 18.42
N GLY A 49 -8.73 -12.71 19.39
CA GLY A 49 -9.87 -13.60 19.15
C GLY A 49 -9.47 -14.86 18.39
N ASN A 50 -10.23 -15.21 17.35
CA ASN A 50 -9.93 -16.36 16.48
C ASN A 50 -8.92 -16.05 15.36
N ARG A 51 -8.33 -14.85 15.36
CA ARG A 51 -7.35 -14.39 14.35
C ARG A 51 -5.93 -14.68 14.86
N THR A 52 -4.97 -14.78 13.95
CA THR A 52 -3.58 -15.12 14.31
C THR A 52 -2.56 -14.32 13.49
N GLY A 53 -1.30 -14.33 13.95
CA GLY A 53 -0.16 -13.77 13.22
C GLY A 53 0.04 -12.27 13.44
N ARG A 54 0.97 -11.70 12.66
CA ARG A 54 1.29 -10.27 12.66
C ARG A 54 0.34 -9.54 11.71
N PRO A 55 -0.46 -8.57 12.18
CA PRO A 55 -1.32 -7.79 11.32
C PRO A 55 -0.52 -6.74 10.53
N PHE A 56 -1.13 -6.28 9.45
CA PHE A 56 -0.80 -5.02 8.80
C PHE A 56 -2.09 -4.23 8.53
N SER A 57 -1.97 -2.92 8.30
CA SER A 57 -3.01 -2.07 7.71
C SER A 57 -2.33 -1.19 6.67
N VAL A 58 -2.75 -1.22 5.40
CA VAL A 58 -2.07 -0.46 4.35
C VAL A 58 -2.64 0.95 4.25
N HIS A 59 -1.78 1.95 4.38
CA HIS A 59 -2.09 3.34 4.05
C HIS A 59 -1.45 3.71 2.73
N LEU A 60 -2.24 4.26 1.79
CA LEU A 60 -1.72 4.87 0.56
C LEU A 60 -1.51 6.37 0.80
N HIS A 61 -0.31 6.70 1.28
CA HIS A 61 0.05 8.06 1.61
C HIS A 61 0.04 8.96 0.36
N GLY A 62 -0.81 10.00 0.41
CA GLY A 62 -1.01 10.96 -0.66
C GLY A 62 -2.28 10.76 -1.51
N SER A 63 -3.00 9.65 -1.30
CA SER A 63 -4.32 9.39 -1.89
C SER A 63 -5.45 9.99 -1.05
N ALA A 64 -6.51 10.46 -1.71
CA ALA A 64 -7.74 10.89 -1.06
C ALA A 64 -8.73 9.71 -0.94
N SER A 65 -8.28 8.61 -0.31
CA SER A 65 -9.05 7.39 -0.16
C SER A 65 -10.24 7.60 0.79
N LEU A 66 -11.31 6.80 0.64
CA LEU A 66 -12.36 6.74 1.66
C LEU A 66 -11.80 6.16 2.97
N PRO A 67 -12.37 6.49 4.15
CA PRO A 67 -11.82 6.08 5.45
C PRO A 67 -11.56 4.57 5.58
N VAL A 68 -12.46 3.73 5.05
CA VAL A 68 -12.34 2.25 5.07
C VAL A 68 -11.18 1.71 4.21
N TYR A 69 -10.71 2.50 3.24
CA TYR A 69 -9.60 2.20 2.32
C TYR A 69 -8.37 3.08 2.59
N ASP A 70 -8.36 3.85 3.68
CA ASP A 70 -7.25 4.76 3.96
C ASP A 70 -6.18 4.11 4.84
N GLY A 71 -6.45 2.94 5.42
CA GLY A 71 -5.50 2.29 6.33
C GLY A 71 -5.63 2.77 7.77
N TRP A 72 -6.87 2.88 8.26
CA TRP A 72 -7.12 3.08 9.69
C TRP A 72 -6.30 2.09 10.52
N ALA A 73 -5.68 2.57 11.59
CA ALA A 73 -4.64 1.81 12.27
C ALA A 73 -5.14 0.52 12.92
N GLU A 74 -6.41 0.48 13.35
CA GLU A 74 -7.04 -0.71 13.94
C GLU A 74 -7.75 -1.59 12.90
N ASP A 75 -7.82 -1.15 11.64
CA ASP A 75 -8.41 -1.90 10.53
C ASP A 75 -7.37 -2.88 9.96
N GLU A 76 -7.05 -3.85 10.79
CA GLU A 76 -5.97 -4.80 10.61
C GLU A 76 -6.35 -5.96 9.68
N THR A 77 -5.39 -6.45 8.90
CA THR A 77 -5.46 -7.71 8.14
C THR A 77 -4.51 -8.73 8.76
N CYS A 78 -5.05 -9.75 9.41
CA CYS A 78 -4.32 -10.81 10.12
C CYS A 78 -3.88 -11.95 9.18
N TYR A 79 -3.07 -12.88 9.68
CA TYR A 79 -2.55 -13.98 8.86
C TYR A 79 -3.66 -14.80 8.20
N GLY A 80 -3.52 -15.06 6.90
CA GLY A 80 -4.50 -15.79 6.08
C GLY A 80 -5.63 -14.92 5.55
N GLU A 81 -5.75 -13.67 6.00
CA GLU A 81 -6.79 -12.75 5.56
C GLU A 81 -6.36 -11.92 4.35
N THR A 82 -7.35 -11.32 3.70
CA THR A 82 -7.18 -10.45 2.54
C THR A 82 -8.07 -9.24 2.70
N LYS A 83 -7.53 -8.06 2.40
CA LYS A 83 -8.32 -6.84 2.30
C LYS A 83 -8.16 -6.22 0.92
N GLU A 84 -9.29 -5.79 0.38
CA GLU A 84 -9.35 -5.01 -0.86
C GLU A 84 -9.36 -3.51 -0.51
N TYR A 85 -8.48 -2.76 -1.16
CA TYR A 85 -8.39 -1.31 -1.05
C TYR A 85 -8.79 -0.69 -2.38
N VAL A 86 -9.72 0.27 -2.34
CA VAL A 86 -10.19 1.00 -3.50
C VAL A 86 -9.55 2.39 -3.51
N TYR A 87 -8.78 2.67 -4.55
CA TYR A 87 -8.05 3.92 -4.71
C TYR A 87 -8.63 4.73 -5.87
N PRO A 88 -9.10 5.98 -5.63
CA PRO A 88 -9.77 6.77 -6.66
C PRO A 88 -8.81 7.29 -7.74
N ASN A 89 -7.52 7.44 -7.42
CA ASN A 89 -6.50 7.99 -8.31
C ASN A 89 -6.94 9.29 -9.00
N ASN A 90 -7.53 10.22 -8.25
CA ASN A 90 -8.19 11.41 -8.79
C ASN A 90 -7.23 12.49 -9.33
N ARG A 91 -5.92 12.41 -9.03
CA ARG A 91 -4.92 13.38 -9.47
C ARG A 91 -3.55 12.72 -9.69
N PRO A 92 -2.72 13.27 -10.60
CA PRO A 92 -1.32 12.90 -10.69
C PRO A 92 -0.60 13.14 -9.36
N ALA A 93 0.18 12.16 -8.89
CA ALA A 93 0.86 12.23 -7.61
C ALA A 93 1.99 11.21 -7.49
N TYR A 94 3.00 11.58 -6.70
CA TYR A 94 3.96 10.66 -6.11
C TYR A 94 3.42 10.19 -4.76
N CYS A 95 2.78 9.04 -4.75
CA CYS A 95 2.32 8.37 -3.54
C CYS A 95 3.27 7.26 -3.13
N TRP A 96 3.08 6.76 -1.92
CA TRP A 96 3.74 5.57 -1.43
C TRP A 96 2.79 4.83 -0.51
N TYR A 97 2.84 3.51 -0.56
CA TYR A 97 2.01 2.65 0.29
C TYR A 97 2.88 2.03 1.37
N HIS A 98 2.40 2.02 2.60
CA HIS A 98 3.13 1.46 3.73
C HIS A 98 2.20 0.90 4.79
N ASP A 99 2.76 0.10 5.70
CA ASP A 99 2.01 -0.34 6.88
C ASP A 99 1.67 0.81 7.83
N HIS A 100 0.50 0.74 8.44
CA HIS A 100 -0.09 1.70 9.37
C HIS A 100 -0.78 0.99 10.55
N ALA A 101 -0.47 -0.30 10.82
CA ALA A 101 -1.09 -1.03 11.92
C ALA A 101 -0.76 -0.39 13.28
N LEU A 102 -1.76 -0.34 14.16
CA LEU A 102 -1.67 0.26 15.49
C LEU A 102 -0.51 -0.37 16.29
N HIS A 103 0.33 0.47 16.90
CA HIS A 103 1.53 0.11 17.66
C HIS A 103 2.64 -0.65 16.90
N LEU A 104 2.39 -1.13 15.67
CA LEU A 104 3.34 -1.94 14.89
C LEU A 104 3.94 -1.21 13.69
N THR A 105 3.36 -0.08 13.27
CA THR A 105 3.77 0.72 12.10
C THR A 105 5.29 0.85 11.97
N ALA A 106 5.96 1.32 13.03
CA ALA A 106 7.41 1.51 12.99
C ALA A 106 8.18 0.20 12.68
N ASN A 107 7.79 -0.90 13.30
CA ASN A 107 8.44 -2.20 13.10
C ASN A 107 8.11 -2.80 11.73
N ASN A 108 6.86 -2.70 11.29
CA ASN A 108 6.42 -3.23 10.01
C ASN A 108 7.04 -2.48 8.83
N ALA A 109 7.04 -1.14 8.88
CA ALA A 109 7.68 -0.30 7.87
C ALA A 109 9.19 -0.50 7.85
N TYR A 110 9.86 -0.50 9.02
CA TYR A 110 11.31 -0.72 9.11
C TYR A 110 11.75 -2.07 8.54
N LEU A 111 10.93 -3.11 8.73
CA LEU A 111 11.20 -4.43 8.19
C LEU A 111 10.81 -4.59 6.72
N GLY A 112 10.34 -3.56 6.04
CA GLY A 112 10.22 -3.53 4.57
C GLY A 112 8.82 -3.40 3.99
N LEU A 113 7.78 -3.24 4.81
CA LEU A 113 6.41 -3.01 4.33
C LEU A 113 6.21 -1.57 3.84
N ALA A 114 6.90 -1.18 2.78
CA ALA A 114 6.71 0.06 2.06
C ALA A 114 7.04 -0.08 0.56
N GLY A 115 6.35 0.65 -0.31
CA GLY A 115 6.61 0.72 -1.74
C GLY A 115 6.06 1.99 -2.38
N LEU A 116 6.43 2.26 -3.64
CA LEU A 116 5.98 3.45 -4.37
C LEU A 116 4.67 3.21 -5.12
N TYR A 117 3.84 4.24 -5.18
CA TYR A 117 2.62 4.26 -6.00
C TYR A 117 2.59 5.56 -6.80
N LEU A 118 2.70 5.45 -8.12
CA LEU A 118 2.79 6.61 -9.00
C LEU A 118 1.48 6.76 -9.76
N ILE A 119 0.81 7.91 -9.60
CA ILE A 119 -0.35 8.27 -10.43
C ILE A 119 0.14 9.19 -11.53
N SER A 120 0.09 8.73 -12.77
CA SER A 120 0.52 9.50 -13.93
C SER A 120 -0.58 10.47 -14.39
N SER A 121 -0.16 11.69 -14.76
CA SER A 121 -0.98 12.56 -15.62
C SER A 121 -1.03 11.89 -16.98
N LYS A 122 -2.23 11.58 -17.42
CA LYS A 122 -2.48 10.78 -18.61
C LYS A 122 -2.19 11.66 -19.83
N ILE A 123 -0.95 11.71 -20.31
CA ILE A 123 -0.58 12.47 -21.53
C ILE A 123 -0.42 11.54 -22.75
N LYS A 124 0.07 10.30 -22.58
CA LYS A 124 0.46 9.48 -23.75
C LYS A 124 -0.62 8.52 -24.29
N ASP A 125 -1.53 8.05 -23.44
CA ASP A 125 -2.50 6.99 -23.81
C ASP A 125 -3.94 7.48 -23.61
N GLY A 126 -4.42 8.27 -24.59
CA GLY A 126 -5.83 8.58 -24.89
C GLY A 126 -6.84 8.50 -23.74
N GLY A 127 -6.83 9.49 -22.84
CA GLY A 127 -7.82 9.56 -21.77
C GLY A 127 -9.11 10.27 -22.14
N CYS A 128 -10.24 9.64 -21.82
CA CYS A 128 -11.57 10.23 -22.00
C CYS A 128 -11.78 11.41 -21.04
N GLY A 129 -11.74 12.65 -21.56
CA GLY A 129 -12.64 13.73 -21.14
C GLY A 129 -12.38 14.45 -19.81
N GLU A 130 -11.18 14.95 -19.56
CA GLU A 130 -10.97 15.90 -18.44
C GLU A 130 -11.14 17.37 -18.91
N PRO A 131 -11.98 18.19 -18.23
CA PRO A 131 -12.25 19.59 -18.59
C PRO A 131 -11.14 20.59 -18.20
N TRP A 132 -10.04 20.12 -17.61
CA TRP A 132 -8.91 20.95 -17.15
C TRP A 132 -7.64 20.76 -17.98
N ASN A 133 -7.78 20.27 -19.22
CA ASN A 133 -6.66 20.28 -20.16
C ASN A 133 -6.36 21.72 -20.61
N LEU A 134 -5.48 22.40 -19.89
CA LEU A 134 -5.04 23.76 -20.22
C LEU A 134 -3.95 23.77 -21.31
N GLU A 135 -3.55 22.61 -21.86
CA GLU A 135 -2.48 22.50 -22.85
C GLU A 135 -2.87 23.02 -24.25
N ASP A 136 -4.16 23.19 -24.53
CA ASP A 136 -4.68 23.78 -25.78
C ASP A 136 -5.19 25.23 -25.61
N ILE A 137 -4.88 25.89 -24.49
CA ILE A 137 -5.19 27.31 -24.31
C ILE A 137 -3.96 28.10 -24.77
N GLU A 138 -4.06 28.75 -25.93
CA GLU A 138 -3.11 29.81 -26.30
C GLU A 138 -3.14 30.89 -25.21
N GLU A 139 -1.97 31.25 -24.66
CA GLU A 139 -1.82 32.41 -23.77
C GLU A 139 -2.24 33.73 -24.45
#